data_AF-A0A154PCN8-F1
#
_entry.id   AF-A0A154PCN8-F1
#
_cell.length_a   1.000
_cell.length_b   1.000
_cell.length_c   1.000
_cell.angle_alpha   90.00
_cell.angle_beta   90.00
_cell.angle_gamma   90.00
#
_symmetry.space_group_name_H-M   'P 1'
#
loop_
_entity.id
_entity.type
_entity.pdbx_description
1 polymer ?
#
loop_
_entity_poly.entity_id
_entity_poly.type
_entity_poly.pdbx_seq_one_letter_code
_entity_poly.pdbx_strand_id
1 'polypeptide(L)' 'MPLDYFLWTTLKDMVYRKPTTTPENIEKRIREACSMLATETIQSLVSSLINRLHQCINVNGHYFEQLR' A
#
# COMPACT_ATOMS: atom_id res chain seq x y z
N MET A 1 -2.16 7.66 -6.81
CA MET A 1 -1.08 6.72 -6.44
C MET A 1 -1.71 5.49 -5.78
N PRO A 2 -1.80 4.34 -6.47
CA PRO A 2 -2.42 3.11 -5.97
C PRO A 2 -1.60 2.47 -4.84
N LEU A 3 -0.30 2.75 -4.77
CA LEU A 3 0.58 2.23 -3.73
C LEU A 3 0.15 2.72 -2.35
N ASP A 4 0.00 4.03 -2.19
CA ASP A 4 -0.43 4.63 -0.92
C ASP A 4 -1.83 4.14 -0.55
N TYR A 5 -2.72 4.02 -1.54
CA TYR A 5 -4.09 3.55 -1.31
C TYR A 5 -4.15 2.09 -0.87
N PHE A 6 -3.39 1.20 -1.52
CA PHE A 6 -3.35 -0.22 -1.19
C PHE A 6 -2.71 -0.45 0.17
N LEU A 7 -1.55 0.15 0.42
CA LEU A 7 -0.84 0.01 1.68
C LEU A 7 -1.67 0.56 2.85
N TRP A 8 -2.23 1.76 2.68
CA TRP A 8 -3.07 2.38 3.70
C TRP A 8 -4.34 1.58 3.99
N THR A 9 -5.03 1.10 2.96
CA THR A 9 -6.23 0.27 3.14
C THR A 9 -5.88 -1.03 3.87
N THR A 10 -4.82 -1.70 3.47
CA THR A 10 -4.36 -2.96 4.09
C THR A 10 -3.98 -2.77 5.56
N LEU A 11 -3.19 -1.74 5.87
CA LEU A 11 -2.79 -1.43 7.25
C LEU A 11 -3.99 -1.07 8.12
N LYS A 12 -4.92 -0.28 7.58
CA LYS A 12 -6.14 0.12 8.29
C LYS A 12 -7.00 -1.10 8.62
N ASP A 13 -7.21 -1.99 7.66
CA ASP A 13 -7.97 -3.22 7.87
C ASP A 13 -7.34 -4.10 8.95
N MET A 14 -6.00 -4.21 8.99
CA MET A 14 -5.29 -4.98 10.02
C MET A 14 -5.37 -4.32 11.40
N VAL A 15 -5.13 -3.01 11.50
CA VAL A 15 -5.08 -2.28 12.77
C VAL A 15 -6.47 -2.18 13.42
N TYR A 16 -7.50 -1.92 12.62
CA TYR A 16 -8.87 -1.69 13.08
C TYR A 16 -9.76 -2.94 13.03
N ARG A 17 -9.22 -4.12 12.67
CA ARG A 17 -9.96 -5.39 12.67
C ARG A 17 -10.68 -5.68 13.99
N LYS A 18 -10.10 -5.23 15.10
CA LYS A 18 -10.70 -5.27 16.44
C LYS A 18 -10.79 -3.84 16.98
N PRO A 19 -11.74 -3.53 17.88
CA PRO A 19 -11.78 -2.25 18.57
C PRO A 19 -10.40 -1.91 19.17
N THR A 20 -9.94 -0.69 18.92
CA THR A 20 -8.72 -0.14 19.51
C THR A 20 -9.11 0.70 20.71
N THR A 21 -8.56 0.38 21.88
CA THR A 21 -9.00 0.98 23.15
C THR A 21 -8.06 2.07 23.66
N THR A 22 -6.78 2.06 23.28
CA THR A 22 -5.79 3.06 23.70
C THR A 22 -4.80 3.40 22.57
N PRO A 23 -4.16 4.59 22.59
CA PRO A 23 -3.12 4.97 21.64
C PRO A 23 -1.95 3.97 21.56
N GLU A 24 -1.50 3.43 22.70
CA GLU A 24 -0.39 2.48 22.76
C GLU A 24 -0.72 1.17 22.06
N ASN A 25 -1.99 0.72 22.17
CA ASN A 25 -2.46 -0.45 21.46
C ASN A 25 -2.56 -0.19 19.94
N ILE A 26 -2.89 1.04 19.52
CA ILE A 26 -2.87 1.41 18.10
C ILE A 26 -1.43 1.38 17.57
N GLU A 27 -0.48 2.00 18.27
CA GLU A 27 0.94 1.98 17.88
C GLU A 27 1.50 0.58 17.77
N LYS A 28 1.23 -0.28 18.77
CA LYS A 28 1.67 -1.67 18.76
C LYS A 28 1.11 -2.41 17.55
N ARG A 29 -0.17 -2.25 17.25
CA ARG A 29 -0.81 -2.90 16.10
C ARG A 29 -0.29 -2.40 14.77
N ILE A 30 0.07 -1.12 14.65
CA ILE A 30 0.72 -0.60 13.44
C ILE A 30 2.05 -1.32 13.23
N ARG A 31 2.88 -1.48 14.27
CA ARG A 31 4.16 -2.19 14.17
C ARG A 31 3.97 -3.66 13.81
N GLU A 32 3.01 -4.34 14.44
CA GLU A 32 2.66 -5.74 14.12
C GLU A 32 2.16 -5.88 12.68
N ALA A 33 1.22 -5.04 12.26
CA ALA A 33 0.70 -4.95 10.90
C ALA A 33 1.83 -4.78 9.87
N CYS A 34 2.78 -3.87 10.13
CA CYS A 34 3.95 -3.68 9.26
C CYS A 34 4.87 -4.91 9.26
N SER A 35 5.05 -5.61 10.38
CA SER A 35 5.86 -6.84 10.43
C SER A 35 5.21 -8.04 9.74
N MET A 36 3.88 -8.06 9.66
CA MET A 36 3.11 -9.09 8.97
C MET A 36 3.05 -8.88 7.45
N LEU A 37 3.35 -7.68 6.96
CA LEU A 37 3.49 -7.45 5.52
C LEU A 37 4.69 -8.24 5.01
N ALA A 38 4.39 -9.30 4.26
CA ALA A 38 5.40 -10.14 3.66
C ALA A 38 6.30 -9.32 2.72
N THR A 39 7.60 -9.59 2.75
CA THR A 39 8.59 -8.93 1.88
C THR A 39 8.21 -9.06 0.42
N GLU A 40 7.64 -10.21 0.00
CA GLU A 40 7.19 -10.43 -1.37
C GLU A 40 6.05 -9.48 -1.78
N THR A 41 5.14 -9.16 -0.85
CA THR A 41 4.06 -8.19 -1.08
C THR A 41 4.63 -6.79 -1.31
N ILE A 42 5.61 -6.39 -0.50
CA ILE A 42 6.28 -5.09 -0.65
C ILE A 42 7.03 -5.03 -1.99
N GLN A 43 7.75 -6.10 -2.36
CA GLN A 43 8.46 -6.18 -3.63
C GLN A 43 7.51 -6.08 -4.82
N SER A 44 6.41 -6.83 -4.81
CA SER A 44 5.38 -6.77 -5.86
C SER A 44 4.79 -5.36 -6.00
N LEU A 45 4.51 -4.68 -4.88
CA LEU A 45 4.03 -3.30 -4.86
C LEU A 45 5.03 -2.31 -5.46
N VAL A 46 6.32 -2.43 -5.11
CA VAL A 46 7.39 -1.61 -5.67
C VAL A 46 7.52 -1.85 -7.18
N SER A 47 7.50 -3.11 -7.62
CA SER A 47 7.53 -3.45 -9.05
C SER A 47 6.33 -2.87 -9.81
N SER A 48 5.14 -2.92 -9.23
CA SER A 48 3.93 -2.32 -9.80
C SER A 48 4.04 -0.80 -9.92
N LEU A 49 4.61 -0.12 -8.91
CA LEU A 49 4.89 1.32 -8.97
C LEU A 49 5.86 1.66 -10.10
N ILE A 50 6.99 0.94 -10.19
CA ILE A 50 8.00 1.15 -11.24
C ILE A 50 7.37 0.98 -12.63
N ASN A 51 6.55 -0.06 -12.82
CA ASN A 51 5.84 -0.28 -14.08
C ASN A 51 4.92 0.89 -14.44
N ARG A 52 4.16 1.42 -13.46
CA ARG A 52 3.30 2.61 -13.70
C ARG A 52 4.11 3.87 -14.01
N LEU A 53 5.28 4.04 -13.40
CA LEU A 53 6.18 5.15 -13.74
C LEU A 53 6.69 5.03 -15.19
N HIS A 54 7.09 3.83 -15.62
CA HIS A 54 7.46 3.59 -17.02
C HIS A 54 6.30 3.85 -17.99
N GLN A 55 5.08 3.41 -17.65
CA GLN A 55 3.91 3.70 -18.48
C GLN A 55 3.64 5.20 -18.59
N CYS A 56 3.75 5.94 -17.48
CA CYS A 56 3.64 7.40 -17.44
C CYS A 56 4.66 8.07 -18.38
N ILE A 57 5.91 7.62 -18.36
CA ILE A 57 6.97 8.12 -19.25
C ILE A 57 6.62 7.81 -20.71
N ASN A 58 6.19 6.60 -21.02
CA ASN A 58 5.85 6.18 -22.39
C ASN A 58 4.70 6.98 -23.00
N VAL A 59 3.77 7.46 -22.17
CA VAL A 59 2.67 8.33 -22.62
C VAL A 59 2.96 9.82 -22.42
N ASN A 60 4.22 10.22 -22.21
CA ASN A 60 4.63 11.61 -21.96
C ASN A 60 3.82 12.30 -20.85
N GLY A 61 3.44 11.56 -19.80
CA GLY A 61 2.66 12.07 -18.68
C GLY A 61 1.15 12.21 -18.93
N HIS A 62 0.63 11.77 -20.09
CA HIS A 62 -0.82 11.68 -20.31
C HIS A 62 -1.47 10.59 -19.43
N TYR A 63 -2.79 10.65 -19.26
CA TYR A 63 -3.52 9.61 -18.52
C TYR A 63 -3.46 8.27 -19.26
N PHE A 64 -3.09 7.19 -18.56
CA PHE A 64 -3.00 5.84 -19.12
C PHE A 64 -3.85 4.79 -18.38
N GLU A 65 -4.68 5.20 -17.42
CA GLU A 65 -5.59 4.28 -16.70
C GLU A 65 -6.75 3.74 -17.56
N GLN A 66 -6.80 4.07 -18.85
CA GLN A 66 -7.78 3.57 -19.82
C GLN A 66 -7.38 2.25 -20.52
N LEU A 67 -6.24 1.65 -20.16
CA LEU A 67 -5.85 0.31 -20.61
C LEU A 67 -6.21 -0.71 -19.53
N ARG A 68 -7.49 -1.10 -19.47
CA ARG A 68 -7.92 -2.33 -18.81
C ARG A 68 -8.58 -3.24 -19.84
#